data_AF-Q6BWF1-F1
#
_entry.id   AF-Q6BWF1-F1
#
_cell.length_a   1.000
_cell.length_b   1.000
_cell.length_c   1.000
_cell.angle_alpha   90.00
_cell.angle_beta   90.00
_cell.angle_gamma   90.00
#
_symmetry.space_group_name_H-M   'P 1'
#
loop_
_entity.id
_entity.type
_entity.pdbx_description
1 polymer ?
#
loop_
_entity_poly.entity_id
_entity_poly.type
_entity_poly.pdbx_seq_one_letter_code
_entity_poly.pdbx_strand_id
1 'polypeptide(L)'
;MHVLDLPYNVLDDIIGYLNQSDLVSLGRTNRVFHSKVNQMLYKRIMILDSEGHNDQYSLLDVRNVGPFARELTKENFQLIEKVVIHTQSNLIEYNYKELYDSFIRQWEKVKHPIYFVNLDINNLRKYQSFNNYISQESIQYSENEDEQSFEVDVQDTILNNLTNWIAFDINELISLPYNPSLRHLNLFIEQSFLLDPIERLNRNVLRNMENLKALYLNSPKSTSVFIKTFSGKVKLNLRKLSLSSSHTFKADSLLTFREVSQLVNFQDLEELELKINCTNHYCPNECMVQFFRDWFSSCRDPLALAKLVLINFKSNPHTDNLLQFNKLIENELFCSMISNLREIYLNINDLTKLTLDNKSSLNYNKFFKNLSRLPNLAKIVIPDFFNDWVVNLPRLFNKRTNFFDLLVNQCDCKVCNDTRLTFNKLSTLDSKNHFQHDFDNFTNSSADSSSIQIDTTSESNLKFLNYIVRKLKQQFIYLNQNLYSINSILNSNDRPLLINRDLDQFKNLFLHSCLLNLIKLFKIHIPSLRSINLGGIQYLVPN
;
A
#
# COMPACT_ATOMS: atom_id res chain seq x y z
N MET A 1 -45.30 -13.51 -5.28
CA MET A 1 -44.43 -12.36 -5.57
C MET A 1 -43.14 -12.95 -6.12
N HIS A 2 -42.89 -12.79 -7.41
CA HIS A 2 -41.65 -13.28 -8.01
C HIS A 2 -40.51 -12.37 -7.56
N VAL A 3 -39.31 -12.91 -7.35
CA VAL A 3 -38.13 -12.10 -6.97
C VAL A 3 -37.84 -11.01 -8.01
N LEU A 4 -38.28 -11.20 -9.25
CA LEU A 4 -38.22 -10.24 -10.36
C LEU A 4 -39.17 -9.04 -10.19
N ASP A 5 -40.15 -9.12 -9.29
CA ASP A 5 -41.09 -8.03 -8.99
C ASP A 5 -40.54 -7.07 -7.91
N LEU A 6 -39.33 -7.33 -7.40
CA LEU A 6 -38.68 -6.47 -6.41
C LEU A 6 -38.15 -5.18 -7.07
N PRO A 7 -38.28 -4.02 -6.40
CA PRO A 7 -37.69 -2.77 -6.86
C PRO A 7 -36.18 -2.91 -7.10
N TYR A 8 -35.67 -2.23 -8.13
CA TYR A 8 -34.28 -2.32 -8.56
C TYR A 8 -33.26 -2.04 -7.44
N ASN A 9 -33.56 -1.10 -6.55
CA ASN A 9 -32.72 -0.78 -5.39
C ASN A 9 -32.62 -1.95 -4.40
N VAL A 10 -33.70 -2.71 -4.19
CA VAL A 10 -33.67 -3.89 -3.30
C VAL A 10 -32.87 -5.02 -3.92
N LEU A 11 -32.94 -5.19 -5.24
CA LEU A 11 -32.12 -6.17 -5.96
C LEU A 11 -30.62 -5.81 -5.89
N ASP A 12 -30.30 -4.52 -6.01
CA ASP A 12 -28.93 -4.03 -5.89
C ASP A 12 -28.38 -4.20 -4.47
N ASP A 13 -29.21 -3.98 -3.45
CA ASP A 13 -28.85 -4.25 -2.05
C ASP A 13 -28.57 -5.75 -1.84
N ILE A 14 -29.46 -6.64 -2.30
CA ILE A 14 -29.26 -8.10 -2.18
C ILE A 14 -27.95 -8.52 -2.83
N ILE A 15 -27.70 -8.07 -4.07
CA ILE A 15 -26.48 -8.35 -4.81
C ILE A 15 -25.25 -7.81 -4.05
N GLY A 16 -25.34 -6.62 -3.47
CA GLY A 16 -24.25 -6.00 -2.70
C GLY A 16 -23.84 -6.74 -1.43
N TYR A 17 -24.69 -7.62 -0.87
CA TYR A 17 -24.38 -8.41 0.33
C TYR A 17 -23.88 -9.83 0.04
N LEU A 18 -23.92 -10.29 -1.21
CA LEU A 18 -23.50 -11.64 -1.57
C LEU A 18 -21.99 -11.72 -1.82
N ASN A 19 -21.38 -12.83 -1.40
CA ASN A 19 -20.01 -13.14 -1.79
C ASN A 19 -19.93 -13.51 -3.28
N GLN A 20 -18.71 -13.55 -3.82
CA GLN A 20 -18.49 -13.81 -5.26
C GLN A 20 -19.04 -15.16 -5.74
N SER A 21 -18.97 -16.23 -4.94
CA SER A 21 -19.53 -17.54 -5.32
C SER A 21 -21.06 -17.53 -5.38
N ASP A 22 -21.70 -16.83 -4.45
CA ASP A 22 -23.15 -16.68 -4.41
C ASP A 22 -23.65 -15.80 -5.56
N LEU A 23 -22.89 -14.74 -5.88
CA LEU A 23 -23.15 -13.89 -7.06
C LEU A 23 -23.13 -14.71 -8.35
N VAL A 24 -22.09 -15.51 -8.57
CA VAL A 24 -21.98 -16.38 -9.75
C VAL A 24 -23.18 -17.35 -9.82
N SER A 25 -23.58 -17.91 -8.68
CA SER A 25 -24.74 -18.81 -8.62
C SER A 25 -26.05 -18.09 -8.94
N LEU A 26 -26.26 -16.89 -8.39
CA LEU A 26 -27.41 -16.04 -8.66
C LEU A 26 -27.48 -15.65 -10.15
N GLY A 27 -26.35 -15.29 -10.75
CA GLY A 27 -26.24 -14.92 -12.16
C GLY A 27 -26.59 -16.06 -13.14
N ARG A 28 -26.61 -17.32 -12.68
CA ARG A 28 -27.03 -18.47 -13.49
C ARG A 28 -28.54 -18.71 -13.49
N THR A 29 -29.28 -18.06 -12.60
CA THR A 29 -30.71 -18.35 -12.41
C THR A 29 -31.60 -17.76 -13.51
N ASN A 30 -31.33 -16.54 -13.96
CA ASN A 30 -32.07 -15.88 -15.04
C ASN A 30 -31.27 -14.74 -15.70
N ARG A 31 -31.78 -14.22 -16.82
CA ARG A 31 -31.13 -13.15 -17.60
C ARG A 31 -30.98 -11.81 -16.87
N VAL A 32 -31.93 -11.44 -16.02
CA VAL A 32 -31.91 -10.16 -15.29
C VAL A 32 -30.81 -10.17 -14.23
N PHE A 33 -30.76 -11.23 -13.43
CA PHE A 33 -29.68 -11.46 -12.48
C PHE A 33 -28.34 -11.64 -13.17
N HIS A 34 -28.30 -12.37 -14.30
CA HIS A 34 -27.08 -12.50 -15.09
C HIS A 34 -26.49 -11.14 -15.47
N SER A 35 -27.30 -10.23 -15.99
CA SER A 35 -26.85 -8.89 -16.39
C SER A 35 -26.34 -8.07 -15.20
N LYS A 36 -27.09 -8.03 -14.09
CA LYS A 36 -26.68 -7.26 -12.89
C LYS A 36 -25.46 -7.84 -12.19
N VAL A 37 -25.40 -9.16 -12.06
CA VAL A 37 -24.25 -9.86 -11.49
C VAL A 37 -23.01 -9.61 -12.34
N ASN A 38 -23.11 -9.69 -13.67
CA ASN A 38 -21.97 -9.40 -14.53
C ASN A 38 -21.50 -7.94 -14.40
N GLN A 39 -22.43 -6.97 -14.26
CA GLN A 39 -22.05 -5.59 -13.98
C GLN A 39 -21.23 -5.46 -12.72
N MET A 40 -21.59 -6.15 -11.63
CA MET A 40 -20.81 -6.14 -10.39
C MET A 40 -19.48 -6.89 -10.56
N LEU A 41 -19.51 -8.08 -11.14
CA LEU A 41 -18.34 -8.96 -11.21
C LEU A 41 -17.25 -8.40 -12.13
N TYR A 42 -17.61 -7.85 -13.28
CA TYR A 42 -16.65 -7.35 -14.26
C TYR A 42 -16.15 -5.93 -13.96
N LYS A 43 -16.87 -5.14 -13.16
CA LYS A 43 -16.54 -3.73 -12.89
C LYS A 43 -15.09 -3.53 -12.47
N ARG A 44 -14.64 -4.34 -11.52
CA ARG A 44 -13.31 -4.26 -10.93
C ARG A 44 -12.77 -5.66 -10.71
N ILE A 45 -11.69 -5.99 -11.42
CA ILE A 45 -11.11 -7.33 -11.40
C ILE A 45 -9.71 -7.24 -10.80
N MET A 46 -9.41 -8.13 -9.85
CA MET A 46 -8.10 -8.27 -9.25
C MET A 46 -7.57 -9.68 -9.48
N ILE A 47 -6.40 -9.79 -10.09
CA ILE A 47 -5.75 -11.06 -10.41
C ILE A 47 -4.72 -11.38 -9.34
N LEU A 48 -4.82 -12.55 -8.69
CA LEU A 48 -4.00 -12.96 -7.55
C LEU A 48 -3.41 -14.36 -7.73
N ASP A 49 -2.25 -14.61 -7.12
CA ASP A 49 -1.57 -15.91 -7.08
C ASP A 49 -1.78 -16.69 -5.78
N SER A 50 -2.42 -16.08 -4.78
CA SER A 50 -2.87 -16.75 -3.56
C SER A 50 -4.22 -16.23 -3.09
N GLU A 51 -4.80 -16.92 -2.10
CA GLU A 51 -6.06 -16.49 -1.49
C GLU A 51 -5.95 -15.07 -0.92
N GLY A 52 -7.02 -14.31 -1.08
CA GLY A 52 -7.12 -12.95 -0.58
C GLY A 52 -8.57 -12.58 -0.38
N HIS A 53 -8.79 -11.49 0.33
CA HIS A 53 -10.13 -10.92 0.50
C HIS A 53 -10.11 -9.44 0.15
N ASN A 54 -11.07 -9.00 -0.67
CA ASN A 54 -11.30 -7.60 -1.00
C ASN A 54 -12.79 -7.39 -1.34
N ASP A 55 -13.44 -6.46 -0.64
CA ASP A 55 -14.87 -6.18 -0.82
C ASP A 55 -15.19 -5.35 -2.07
N GLN A 56 -14.18 -4.75 -2.71
CA GLN A 56 -14.35 -3.84 -3.84
C GLN A 56 -14.01 -4.46 -5.20
N TYR A 57 -13.49 -5.69 -5.22
CA TYR A 57 -12.98 -6.36 -6.41
C TYR A 57 -13.49 -7.80 -6.49
N SER A 58 -13.79 -8.22 -7.71
CA SER A 58 -13.86 -9.65 -8.03
C SER A 58 -12.45 -10.21 -8.10
N LEU A 59 -12.20 -11.25 -7.31
CA LEU A 59 -10.91 -11.91 -7.26
C LEU A 59 -10.84 -13.00 -8.32
N LEU A 60 -9.81 -12.95 -9.16
CA LEU A 60 -9.52 -13.94 -10.19
C LEU A 60 -8.19 -14.60 -9.85
N ASP A 61 -8.20 -15.91 -9.63
CA ASP A 61 -6.97 -16.67 -9.51
C ASP A 61 -6.20 -16.62 -10.83
N VAL A 62 -4.89 -16.37 -10.77
CA VAL A 62 -3.98 -16.27 -11.92
C VAL A 62 -4.06 -17.48 -12.85
N ARG A 63 -4.32 -18.68 -12.31
CA ARG A 63 -4.49 -19.91 -13.08
C ARG A 63 -5.71 -19.87 -14.01
N ASN A 64 -6.69 -19.02 -13.71
CA ASN A 64 -7.93 -18.86 -14.45
C ASN A 64 -7.91 -17.67 -15.44
N VAL A 65 -6.77 -16.99 -15.59
CA VAL A 65 -6.66 -15.83 -16.49
C VAL A 65 -6.84 -16.19 -17.96
N GLY A 66 -6.26 -17.30 -18.42
CA GLY A 66 -6.44 -17.78 -19.80
C GLY A 66 -7.90 -18.09 -20.13
N PRO A 67 -8.60 -18.93 -19.32
CA PRO A 67 -10.05 -19.13 -19.47
C PRO A 67 -10.86 -17.83 -19.48
N PHE A 68 -10.60 -16.91 -18.55
CA PHE A 68 -11.25 -15.60 -18.52
C PHE A 68 -11.02 -14.80 -19.80
N ALA A 69 -9.79 -14.77 -20.31
CA ALA A 69 -9.42 -14.04 -21.52
C ALA A 69 -10.14 -14.58 -22.77
N ARG A 70 -10.34 -15.90 -22.86
CA ARG A 70 -11.04 -16.54 -23.99
C ARG A 70 -12.55 -16.28 -24.00
N GLU A 71 -13.15 -16.14 -22.83
CA GLU A 71 -14.60 -15.87 -22.66
C GLU A 71 -14.93 -14.37 -22.63
N LEU A 72 -13.96 -13.50 -22.89
CA LEU A 72 -14.16 -12.06 -22.95
C LEU A 72 -14.91 -11.69 -24.23
N THR A 73 -16.12 -11.18 -24.08
CA THR A 73 -17.02 -10.74 -25.14
C THR A 73 -17.04 -9.22 -25.22
N LYS A 74 -17.63 -8.67 -26.27
CA LYS A 74 -17.79 -7.22 -26.42
C LYS A 74 -18.62 -6.64 -25.26
N GLU A 75 -19.66 -7.37 -24.87
CA GLU A 75 -20.64 -6.96 -23.88
C GLU A 75 -20.04 -6.93 -22.47
N ASN A 76 -19.31 -7.98 -22.06
CA ASN A 76 -18.70 -8.02 -20.73
C ASN A 76 -17.47 -7.11 -20.63
N PHE A 77 -16.73 -6.89 -21.72
CA PHE A 77 -15.59 -5.99 -21.75
C PHE A 77 -15.97 -4.53 -21.44
N GLN A 78 -17.11 -4.07 -21.95
CA GLN A 78 -17.67 -2.75 -21.68
C GLN A 78 -18.04 -2.52 -20.19
N LEU A 79 -18.15 -3.59 -19.41
CA LEU A 79 -18.43 -3.50 -17.98
C LEU A 79 -17.16 -3.27 -17.16
N ILE A 80 -15.97 -3.51 -17.73
CA ILE A 80 -14.71 -3.46 -16.99
C ILE A 80 -14.25 -2.01 -16.83
N GLU A 81 -14.26 -1.48 -15.61
CA GLU A 81 -13.67 -0.16 -15.34
C GLU A 81 -12.19 -0.28 -14.95
N LYS A 82 -11.82 -1.38 -14.27
CA LYS A 82 -10.50 -1.53 -13.68
C LYS A 82 -10.03 -2.98 -13.60
N VAL A 83 -8.77 -3.20 -13.96
CA VAL A 83 -8.05 -4.46 -13.78
C VAL A 83 -6.73 -4.21 -13.05
N VAL A 84 -6.46 -5.01 -12.03
CA VAL A 84 -5.22 -4.97 -11.25
C VAL A 84 -4.61 -6.37 -11.23
N ILE A 85 -3.39 -6.52 -11.75
CA ILE A 85 -2.61 -7.75 -11.59
C ILE A 85 -1.74 -7.60 -10.35
N HIS A 86 -1.96 -8.46 -9.37
CA HIS A 86 -1.29 -8.44 -8.08
C HIS A 86 -0.71 -9.82 -7.75
N THR A 87 -0.11 -10.47 -8.75
CA THR A 87 0.69 -11.68 -8.60
C THR A 87 2.11 -11.28 -8.25
N GLN A 88 2.61 -11.76 -7.11
CA GLN A 88 3.87 -11.28 -6.55
C GLN A 88 4.77 -12.44 -6.11
N SER A 89 4.54 -13.65 -6.66
CA SER A 89 5.40 -14.80 -6.49
C SER A 89 6.81 -14.54 -7.03
N ASN A 90 7.80 -14.71 -6.15
CA ASN A 90 9.23 -14.69 -6.52
C ASN A 90 9.68 -15.98 -7.23
N LEU A 91 8.81 -16.99 -7.31
CA LEU A 91 9.16 -18.34 -7.77
C LEU A 91 8.47 -18.73 -9.07
N ILE A 92 7.32 -18.13 -9.37
CA ILE A 92 6.49 -18.48 -10.52
C ILE A 92 6.34 -17.25 -11.38
N GLU A 93 6.75 -17.41 -12.63
CA GLU A 93 6.60 -16.40 -13.66
C GLU A 93 5.30 -16.64 -14.43
N TYR A 94 4.42 -15.64 -14.44
CA TYR A 94 3.16 -15.71 -15.17
C TYR A 94 3.27 -14.95 -16.50
N ASN A 95 2.67 -15.50 -17.55
CA ASN A 95 2.57 -14.87 -18.86
C ASN A 95 1.13 -14.40 -19.09
N TYR A 96 0.96 -13.09 -19.30
CA TYR A 96 -0.34 -12.45 -19.49
C TYR A 96 -0.72 -12.20 -20.95
N LYS A 97 0.03 -12.75 -21.92
CA LYS A 97 -0.19 -12.51 -23.34
C LYS A 97 -1.63 -12.76 -23.79
N GLU A 98 -2.23 -13.90 -23.41
CA GLU A 98 -3.62 -14.22 -23.79
C GLU A 98 -4.62 -13.15 -23.33
N LEU A 99 -4.41 -12.58 -22.14
CA LEU A 99 -5.23 -11.50 -21.60
C LEU A 99 -5.04 -10.22 -22.42
N TYR A 100 -3.78 -9.86 -22.69
CA TYR A 100 -3.42 -8.67 -23.45
C TYR A 100 -3.98 -8.72 -24.88
N ASP A 101 -3.82 -9.85 -25.58
CA ASP A 101 -4.37 -10.09 -26.92
C ASP A 101 -5.89 -10.00 -26.92
N SER A 102 -6.54 -10.51 -25.87
CA SER A 102 -8.00 -10.40 -25.75
C SER A 102 -8.44 -8.95 -25.60
N PHE A 103 -7.76 -8.16 -24.75
CA PHE A 103 -8.08 -6.74 -24.54
C PHE A 103 -7.92 -5.92 -25.81
N ILE A 104 -6.81 -6.10 -26.55
CA ILE A 104 -6.57 -5.42 -27.83
C ILE A 104 -7.70 -5.73 -28.82
N ARG A 105 -8.04 -7.02 -29.01
CA ARG A 105 -9.13 -7.45 -29.91
C ARG A 105 -10.50 -6.88 -29.52
N GLN A 106 -10.76 -6.63 -28.23
CA GLN A 106 -12.02 -6.01 -27.81
C GLN A 106 -11.99 -4.48 -27.99
N TRP A 107 -10.84 -3.83 -27.80
CA TRP A 107 -10.70 -2.39 -28.02
C TRP A 107 -10.79 -1.97 -29.49
N GLU A 108 -10.36 -2.83 -30.41
CA GLU A 108 -10.60 -2.66 -31.85
C GLU A 108 -12.11 -2.60 -32.16
N LYS A 109 -12.94 -3.27 -31.36
CA LYS A 109 -14.40 -3.33 -31.52
C LYS A 109 -15.14 -2.25 -30.73
N VAL A 110 -14.55 -1.76 -29.63
CA VAL A 110 -15.16 -0.81 -28.70
C VAL A 110 -14.13 0.15 -28.13
N LYS A 111 -14.40 1.46 -28.25
CA LYS A 111 -13.67 2.49 -27.51
C LYS A 111 -14.21 2.59 -26.08
N HIS A 112 -13.58 1.88 -25.17
CA HIS A 112 -14.00 1.80 -23.77
C HIS A 112 -12.81 2.08 -22.83
N PRO A 113 -12.83 3.17 -22.05
CA PRO A 113 -11.73 3.49 -21.15
C PRO A 113 -11.60 2.50 -19.99
N ILE A 114 -10.42 1.94 -19.77
CA ILE A 114 -10.12 1.02 -18.65
C ILE A 114 -8.91 1.54 -17.88
N TYR A 115 -8.93 1.37 -16.56
CA TYR A 115 -7.73 1.42 -15.73
C TYR A 115 -7.08 0.04 -15.69
N PHE A 116 -5.88 -0.12 -16.23
CA PHE A 116 -5.16 -1.40 -16.25
C PHE A 116 -3.78 -1.24 -15.61
N VAL A 117 -3.53 -1.92 -14.49
CA VAL A 117 -2.22 -1.89 -13.83
C VAL A 117 -1.70 -3.31 -13.61
N ASN A 118 -0.44 -3.51 -13.96
CA ASN A 118 0.30 -4.72 -13.62
C ASN A 118 1.32 -4.39 -12.52
N LEU A 119 1.21 -5.07 -11.38
CA LEU A 119 2.11 -4.91 -10.22
C LEU A 119 3.03 -6.13 -10.04
N ASP A 120 3.01 -7.07 -10.98
CA ASP A 120 3.94 -8.19 -11.04
C ASP A 120 5.28 -7.72 -11.60
N ILE A 121 6.21 -7.40 -10.70
CA ILE A 121 7.51 -6.87 -11.08
C ILE A 121 8.37 -7.90 -11.84
N ASN A 122 8.18 -9.19 -11.60
CA ASN A 122 8.95 -10.23 -12.28
C ASN A 122 8.46 -10.36 -13.72
N ASN A 123 7.13 -10.31 -13.91
CA ASN A 123 6.56 -10.19 -15.24
C ASN A 123 7.06 -8.90 -15.93
N LEU A 124 6.98 -7.74 -15.28
CA LEU A 124 7.37 -6.45 -15.90
C LEU A 124 8.86 -6.28 -16.22
N ARG A 125 9.75 -7.01 -15.54
CA ARG A 125 11.19 -6.98 -15.82
C ARG A 125 11.58 -7.78 -17.06
N LYS A 126 10.84 -8.86 -17.32
CA LYS A 126 11.09 -9.75 -18.45
C LYS A 126 10.19 -9.45 -19.64
N TYR A 127 8.97 -9.03 -19.33
CA TYR A 127 7.96 -8.64 -20.28
C TYR A 127 7.62 -7.16 -20.15
N GLN A 128 7.44 -6.46 -21.26
CA GLN A 128 7.20 -5.02 -21.22
C GLN A 128 5.84 -4.67 -20.57
N SER A 129 5.65 -3.38 -20.19
CA SER A 129 4.35 -2.89 -19.70
C SER A 129 3.25 -3.19 -20.72
N PHE A 130 1.98 -3.19 -20.28
CA PHE A 130 0.88 -3.33 -21.22
C PHE A 130 0.81 -2.18 -22.23
N ASN A 131 1.24 -0.97 -21.83
CA ASN A 131 1.41 0.15 -22.75
C ASN A 131 2.40 -0.21 -23.88
N ASN A 132 3.58 -0.70 -23.50
CA ASN A 132 4.61 -1.10 -24.46
C ASN A 132 4.15 -2.28 -25.31
N TYR A 133 3.41 -3.23 -24.74
CA TYR A 133 2.80 -4.32 -25.49
C TYR A 133 1.86 -3.81 -26.59
N ILE A 134 1.04 -2.79 -26.30
CA ILE A 134 0.17 -2.17 -27.30
C ILE A 134 1.00 -1.45 -28.37
N SER A 135 2.10 -0.78 -28.00
CA SER A 135 2.96 -0.04 -28.92
C SER A 135 3.90 -0.90 -29.78
N GLN A 136 4.23 -2.12 -29.34
CA GLN A 136 5.26 -2.94 -29.99
C GLN A 136 4.76 -4.33 -30.39
N GLU A 137 3.54 -4.72 -29.99
CA GLU A 137 2.97 -6.08 -30.12
C GLU A 137 3.87 -7.22 -29.59
N SER A 138 4.90 -6.87 -28.83
CA SER A 138 5.87 -7.79 -28.25
C SER A 138 5.79 -7.71 -26.75
N ILE A 139 5.69 -8.88 -26.12
CA ILE A 139 5.91 -8.98 -24.68
C ILE A 139 7.40 -8.97 -24.35
N GLN A 140 8.31 -9.40 -25.23
CA GLN A 140 9.71 -9.63 -24.86
C GLN A 140 10.55 -8.33 -24.92
N TYR A 141 11.38 -8.12 -23.89
CA TYR A 141 12.44 -7.11 -23.94
C TYR A 141 13.45 -7.49 -25.03
N SER A 142 13.48 -6.74 -26.14
CA SER A 142 14.50 -6.87 -27.17
C SER A 142 15.63 -5.89 -26.88
N GLU A 143 16.85 -6.38 -26.68
CA GLU A 143 18.06 -5.54 -26.66
C GLU A 143 18.48 -5.10 -28.08
N ASN A 144 17.88 -5.66 -29.13
CA ASN A 144 18.22 -5.37 -30.51
C ASN A 144 17.21 -4.39 -31.13
N GLU A 145 17.73 -3.22 -31.51
CA GLU A 145 17.10 -2.12 -32.26
C GLU A 145 16.88 -2.44 -33.75
N ASP A 146 16.36 -3.62 -34.09
CA ASP A 146 15.93 -3.85 -35.47
C ASP A 146 14.50 -3.32 -35.64
N GLU A 147 14.43 -2.07 -36.11
CA GLU A 147 13.21 -1.31 -36.43
C GLU A 147 12.29 -2.08 -37.39
N GLN A 148 11.30 -2.80 -36.86
CA GLN A 148 10.10 -3.14 -37.61
C GLN A 148 9.07 -2.02 -37.40
N SER A 149 9.00 -1.12 -38.38
CA SER A 149 7.99 -0.07 -38.45
C SER A 149 6.64 -0.68 -38.84
N PHE A 150 5.77 -0.88 -37.85
CA PHE A 150 4.36 -1.21 -38.07
C PHE A 150 3.49 0.05 -38.02
N GLU A 151 2.28 -0.03 -38.59
CA GLU A 151 1.35 1.09 -38.78
C GLU A 151 0.97 1.77 -37.43
N VAL A 152 1.63 2.89 -37.16
CA VAL A 152 1.57 3.68 -35.91
C VAL A 152 0.15 4.13 -35.53
N ASP A 153 -0.75 4.30 -36.49
CA ASP A 153 -2.06 4.95 -36.26
C ASP A 153 -3.08 4.10 -35.49
N VAL A 154 -3.06 2.76 -35.61
CA VAL A 154 -4.06 1.89 -34.94
C VAL A 154 -3.73 1.73 -33.45
N GLN A 155 -2.45 1.54 -33.12
CA GLN A 155 -1.98 1.32 -31.75
C GLN A 155 -2.16 2.56 -30.87
N ASP A 156 -1.97 3.77 -31.43
CA ASP A 156 -2.23 5.04 -30.75
C ASP A 156 -3.70 5.19 -30.33
N THR A 157 -4.65 4.73 -31.15
CA THR A 157 -6.07 4.74 -30.76
C THR A 157 -6.41 3.78 -29.62
N ILE A 158 -5.70 2.67 -29.48
CA ILE A 158 -5.90 1.71 -28.39
C ILE A 158 -5.34 2.27 -27.09
N LEU A 159 -4.16 2.89 -27.13
CA LEU A 159 -3.56 3.56 -25.96
C LEU A 159 -4.46 4.65 -25.36
N ASN A 160 -5.28 5.31 -26.19
CA ASN A 160 -6.25 6.32 -25.74
C ASN A 160 -7.40 5.76 -24.88
N ASN A 161 -7.59 4.43 -24.90
CA ASN A 161 -8.53 3.75 -24.01
C ASN A 161 -7.93 3.44 -22.63
N LEU A 162 -6.64 3.68 -22.41
CA LEU A 162 -6.05 3.55 -21.08
C LEU A 162 -6.18 4.85 -20.28
N THR A 163 -6.76 4.76 -19.09
CA THR A 163 -6.86 5.91 -18.17
C THR A 163 -5.62 6.09 -17.29
N ASN A 164 -4.70 5.14 -17.36
CA ASN A 164 -3.43 5.15 -16.64
C ASN A 164 -2.30 4.61 -17.50
N TRP A 165 -1.09 5.08 -17.23
CA TRP A 165 0.13 4.56 -17.83
C TRP A 165 1.16 4.14 -16.80
N ILE A 166 2.01 3.19 -17.19
CA ILE A 166 3.24 2.80 -16.52
C ILE A 166 4.37 3.02 -17.53
N ALA A 167 5.37 3.80 -17.15
CA ALA A 167 6.58 4.00 -17.96
C ALA A 167 7.83 3.64 -17.16
N PHE A 168 8.76 2.97 -17.83
CA PHE A 168 10.03 2.51 -17.25
C PHE A 168 11.21 3.42 -17.58
N ASP A 169 11.07 4.21 -18.65
CA ASP A 169 12.02 5.26 -19.03
C ASP A 169 11.28 6.58 -19.27
N ILE A 170 11.99 7.69 -19.08
CA ILE A 170 11.52 9.00 -19.48
C ILE A 170 11.41 9.10 -21.00
N ASN A 171 12.25 8.41 -21.78
CA ASN A 171 12.12 8.41 -23.24
C ASN A 171 10.85 7.71 -23.70
N GLU A 172 10.49 6.59 -23.07
CA GLU A 172 9.21 5.90 -23.27
C GLU A 172 8.04 6.87 -23.00
N LEU A 173 8.08 7.60 -21.87
CA LEU A 173 7.04 8.60 -21.59
C LEU A 173 6.97 9.67 -22.68
N ILE A 174 8.11 10.11 -23.21
CA ILE A 174 8.19 11.18 -24.21
C ILE A 174 7.66 10.72 -25.58
N SER A 175 7.83 9.44 -25.92
CA SER A 175 7.36 8.89 -27.20
C SER A 175 5.86 8.58 -27.22
N LEU A 176 5.18 8.52 -26.07
CA LEU A 176 3.77 8.20 -26.02
C LEU A 176 2.87 9.25 -26.73
N PRO A 177 1.80 8.81 -27.41
CA PRO A 177 0.88 9.69 -28.13
C PRO A 177 0.10 10.60 -27.18
N TYR A 178 -0.66 11.55 -27.72
CA TYR A 178 -1.60 12.31 -26.89
C TYR A 178 -2.79 11.44 -26.48
N ASN A 179 -3.07 11.37 -25.18
CA ASN A 179 -4.18 10.64 -24.60
C ASN A 179 -5.08 11.55 -23.74
N PRO A 180 -6.29 11.90 -24.20
CA PRO A 180 -7.21 12.76 -23.46
C PRO A 180 -7.80 12.08 -22.20
N SER A 181 -7.79 10.75 -22.16
CA SER A 181 -8.31 9.92 -21.06
C SER A 181 -7.29 9.70 -19.96
N LEU A 182 -6.01 10.04 -20.16
CA LEU A 182 -4.97 9.83 -19.19
C LEU A 182 -5.26 10.62 -17.90
N ARG A 183 -5.29 9.93 -16.77
CA ARG A 183 -5.50 10.52 -15.44
C ARG A 183 -4.43 10.09 -14.44
N HIS A 184 -3.80 8.94 -14.63
CA HIS A 184 -2.82 8.39 -13.70
C HIS A 184 -1.52 8.04 -14.42
N LEU A 185 -0.39 8.43 -13.84
CA LEU A 185 0.92 8.10 -14.37
C LEU A 185 1.78 7.44 -13.29
N ASN A 186 2.33 6.26 -13.59
CA ASN A 186 3.31 5.56 -12.78
C ASN A 186 4.64 5.59 -13.51
N LEU A 187 5.68 6.11 -12.86
CA LEU A 187 7.04 6.11 -13.40
C LEU A 187 7.95 5.25 -12.53
N PHE A 188 8.65 4.34 -13.20
CA PHE A 188 9.60 3.41 -12.60
C PHE A 188 10.92 3.38 -13.37
N ILE A 189 11.76 4.37 -13.10
CA ILE A 189 13.08 4.49 -13.72
C ILE A 189 14.12 3.79 -12.83
N GLU A 190 14.64 2.64 -13.28
CA GLU A 190 15.76 1.91 -12.65
C GLU A 190 17.12 2.30 -13.23
N GLN A 191 17.19 2.63 -14.54
CA GLN A 191 18.42 3.01 -15.25
C GLN A 191 18.22 4.35 -15.97
N SER A 192 19.27 5.16 -16.09
CA SER A 192 19.26 6.34 -16.96
C SER A 192 20.19 6.10 -18.15
N PHE A 193 19.62 6.05 -19.35
CA PHE A 193 20.40 6.13 -20.57
C PHE A 193 21.07 7.50 -20.70
N LEU A 194 22.21 7.56 -21.37
CA LEU A 194 23.18 8.67 -21.41
C LEU A 194 22.70 9.96 -22.11
N LEU A 195 21.46 10.00 -22.60
CA LEU A 195 20.94 11.13 -23.39
C LEU A 195 20.15 12.09 -22.49
N ASP A 196 20.39 13.40 -22.63
CA ASP A 196 19.71 14.42 -21.84
C ASP A 196 18.25 14.56 -22.34
N PRO A 197 17.22 14.20 -21.54
CA PRO A 197 15.82 14.11 -22.01
C PRO A 197 15.20 15.46 -22.40
N ILE A 198 15.87 16.56 -22.07
CA ILE A 198 15.33 17.92 -22.10
C ILE A 198 15.05 18.40 -23.53
N GLU A 199 15.81 17.93 -24.53
CA GLU A 199 15.71 18.40 -25.92
C GLU A 199 14.54 17.75 -26.70
N ARG A 200 13.87 16.73 -26.14
CA ARG A 200 12.87 15.91 -26.86
C ARG A 200 11.42 16.10 -26.42
N LEU A 201 11.11 17.03 -25.51
CA LEU A 201 9.74 17.24 -25.05
C LEU A 201 8.83 17.73 -26.18
N ASN A 202 7.96 16.85 -26.66
CA ASN A 202 6.94 17.19 -27.65
C ASN A 202 5.66 17.75 -27.00
N ARG A 203 4.76 18.32 -27.81
CA ARG A 203 3.49 18.90 -27.34
C ARG A 203 2.53 17.87 -26.76
N ASN A 204 2.58 16.61 -27.21
CA ASN A 204 1.67 15.56 -26.76
C ASN A 204 1.91 15.25 -25.29
N VAL A 205 3.18 15.11 -24.89
CA VAL A 205 3.58 14.83 -23.51
C VAL A 205 3.15 15.95 -22.58
N LEU A 206 3.36 17.21 -22.98
CA LEU A 206 2.94 18.37 -22.19
C LEU A 206 1.41 18.38 -21.97
N ARG A 207 0.62 18.11 -23.03
CA ARG A 207 -0.84 17.99 -22.92
C ARG A 207 -1.29 16.82 -22.06
N ASN A 208 -0.58 15.69 -22.12
CA ASN A 208 -0.84 14.54 -21.26
C ASN A 208 -0.67 14.90 -19.78
N MET A 209 0.34 15.71 -19.46
CA MET A 209 0.59 16.17 -18.09
C MET A 209 -0.52 17.06 -17.53
N GLU A 210 -1.17 17.89 -18.36
CA GLU A 210 -2.27 18.79 -17.93
C GLU A 210 -3.48 18.05 -17.37
N ASN A 211 -3.71 16.83 -17.87
CA ASN A 211 -4.87 16.01 -17.51
C ASN A 211 -4.65 15.13 -16.26
N LEU A 212 -3.41 15.03 -15.77
CA LEU A 212 -3.08 14.13 -14.67
C LEU A 212 -3.79 14.53 -13.38
N LYS A 213 -4.34 13.51 -12.70
CA LYS A 213 -4.92 13.59 -11.36
C LYS A 213 -4.13 12.80 -10.34
N ALA A 214 -3.33 11.83 -10.78
CA ALA A 214 -2.46 11.06 -9.91
C ALA A 214 -1.08 10.85 -10.56
N LEU A 215 -0.03 11.06 -9.77
CA LEU A 215 1.35 10.82 -10.19
C LEU A 215 2.07 9.96 -9.15
N TYR A 216 2.68 8.87 -9.60
CA TYR A 216 3.44 7.93 -8.78
C TYR A 216 4.88 7.85 -9.26
N LEU A 217 5.79 8.52 -8.54
CA LEU A 217 7.23 8.48 -8.79
C LEU A 217 7.86 7.44 -7.86
N ASN A 218 7.96 6.21 -8.35
CA ASN A 218 8.14 5.04 -7.48
C ASN A 218 9.60 4.79 -7.04
N SER A 219 10.58 5.45 -7.65
CA SER A 219 11.99 5.40 -7.27
C SER A 219 12.57 6.81 -7.06
N PRO A 220 13.60 6.99 -6.21
CA PRO A 220 14.29 8.29 -6.06
C PRO A 220 14.79 8.86 -7.39
N LYS A 221 15.24 8.00 -8.30
CA LYS A 221 15.65 8.37 -9.65
C LYS A 221 14.48 8.86 -10.51
N SER A 222 13.33 8.19 -10.42
CA SER A 222 12.10 8.64 -11.11
C SER A 222 11.72 10.05 -10.66
N THR A 223 11.77 10.31 -9.35
CA THR A 223 11.50 11.63 -8.79
C THR A 223 12.45 12.70 -9.33
N SER A 224 13.76 12.47 -9.25
CA SER A 224 14.75 13.46 -9.68
C SER A 224 14.74 13.72 -11.17
N VAL A 225 14.61 12.67 -12.00
CA VAL A 225 14.51 12.80 -13.46
C VAL A 225 13.23 13.53 -13.84
N PHE A 226 12.08 13.18 -13.25
CA PHE A 226 10.82 13.84 -13.57
C PHE A 226 10.84 15.33 -13.21
N ILE A 227 11.34 15.69 -12.03
CA ILE A 227 11.50 17.09 -11.61
C ILE A 227 12.44 17.83 -12.57
N LYS A 228 13.61 17.28 -12.89
CA LYS A 228 14.56 17.89 -13.85
C LYS A 228 13.91 18.12 -15.22
N THR A 229 13.14 17.14 -15.70
CA THR A 229 12.54 17.18 -17.02
C THR A 229 11.41 18.20 -17.12
N PHE A 230 10.52 18.28 -16.11
CA PHE A 230 9.27 19.03 -16.19
C PHE A 230 9.21 20.33 -15.39
N SER A 231 10.17 20.58 -14.48
CA SER A 231 10.18 21.82 -13.69
C SER A 231 10.22 23.06 -14.59
N GLY A 232 9.39 24.06 -14.25
CA GLY A 232 9.22 25.29 -15.02
C GLY A 232 8.48 25.15 -16.35
N LYS A 233 8.08 23.94 -16.75
CA LYS A 233 7.40 23.68 -18.04
C LYS A 233 5.93 23.34 -17.88
N VAL A 234 5.55 22.69 -16.78
CA VAL A 234 4.16 22.34 -16.46
C VAL A 234 3.87 22.65 -15.00
N LYS A 235 2.59 22.89 -14.70
CA LYS A 235 2.08 23.00 -13.34
C LYS A 235 0.93 22.01 -13.16
N LEU A 236 1.19 20.96 -12.40
CA LEU A 236 0.29 19.83 -12.23
C LEU A 236 -0.72 20.11 -11.11
N ASN A 237 -2.00 19.90 -11.42
CA ASN A 237 -3.12 19.97 -10.47
C ASN A 237 -3.57 18.54 -10.10
N LEU A 238 -2.78 17.93 -9.22
CA LEU A 238 -2.95 16.54 -8.81
C LEU A 238 -3.87 16.43 -7.59
N ARG A 239 -4.66 15.35 -7.54
CA ARG A 239 -5.36 14.90 -6.32
C ARG A 239 -4.50 13.92 -5.52
N LYS A 240 -3.67 13.12 -6.19
CA LYS A 240 -2.79 12.12 -5.57
C LYS A 240 -1.36 12.28 -6.02
N LEU A 241 -0.42 12.22 -5.09
CA LEU A 241 1.01 12.31 -5.37
C LEU A 241 1.79 11.32 -4.51
N SER A 242 2.59 10.47 -5.15
CA SER A 242 3.59 9.64 -4.47
C SER A 242 4.99 10.02 -4.93
N LEU A 243 5.85 10.38 -3.98
CA LEU A 243 7.25 10.72 -4.23
C LEU A 243 8.17 9.78 -3.47
N SER A 244 9.29 9.44 -4.11
CA SER A 244 10.37 8.69 -3.48
C SER A 244 11.65 9.53 -3.47
N SER A 245 12.40 9.53 -2.38
CA SER A 245 13.70 10.21 -2.28
C SER A 245 14.65 9.44 -1.35
N SER A 246 15.94 9.47 -1.67
CA SER A 246 16.98 8.91 -0.82
C SER A 246 18.18 9.83 -0.80
N HIS A 247 18.32 10.58 0.29
CA HIS A 247 19.44 11.49 0.46
C HIS A 247 20.62 10.74 1.08
N THR A 248 21.61 10.45 0.23
CA THR A 248 22.82 9.72 0.61
C THR A 248 24.05 10.49 0.15
N PHE A 249 25.22 10.17 0.69
CA PHE A 249 26.48 10.78 0.24
C PHE A 249 26.80 10.50 -1.26
N LYS A 250 26.39 9.33 -1.79
CA LYS A 250 26.71 8.90 -3.16
C LYS A 250 25.72 9.38 -4.21
N ALA A 251 24.46 9.56 -3.82
CA ALA A 251 23.38 9.99 -4.69
C ALA A 251 22.62 11.08 -3.96
N ASP A 252 22.88 12.33 -4.36
CA ASP A 252 22.20 13.50 -3.82
C ASP A 252 20.84 13.68 -4.53
N SER A 253 19.87 12.84 -4.15
CA SER A 253 18.47 12.99 -4.55
C SER A 253 17.67 13.72 -3.48
N LEU A 254 18.26 14.76 -2.89
CA LEU A 254 17.61 15.60 -1.89
C LEU A 254 16.28 16.13 -2.43
N LEU A 255 15.20 15.84 -1.71
CA LEU A 255 13.87 16.37 -2.04
C LEU A 255 13.64 17.66 -1.25
N THR A 256 13.55 18.79 -1.96
CA THR A 256 13.14 20.06 -1.35
C THR A 256 11.72 20.41 -1.72
N PHE A 257 10.97 21.00 -0.78
CA PHE A 257 9.60 21.44 -1.09
C PHE A 257 9.59 22.48 -2.21
N ARG A 258 10.58 23.39 -2.22
CA ARG A 258 10.72 24.43 -3.26
C ARG A 258 10.70 23.83 -4.67
N GLU A 259 11.50 22.81 -4.94
CA GLU A 259 11.58 22.20 -6.27
C GLU A 259 10.27 21.52 -6.67
N VAL A 260 9.67 20.75 -5.77
CA VAL A 260 8.41 20.05 -6.06
C VAL A 260 7.26 21.03 -6.22
N SER A 261 7.23 22.09 -5.42
CA SER A 261 6.19 23.13 -5.46
C SER A 261 6.22 23.96 -6.75
N GLN A 262 7.32 23.98 -7.51
CA GLN A 262 7.33 24.57 -8.85
C GLN A 262 6.50 23.74 -9.83
N LEU A 263 6.46 22.42 -9.63
CA LEU A 263 5.82 21.46 -10.51
C LEU A 263 4.38 21.12 -10.09
N VAL A 264 4.11 20.99 -8.80
CA VAL A 264 2.80 20.53 -8.29
C VAL A 264 2.13 21.64 -7.48
N ASN A 265 0.82 21.81 -7.65
CA ASN A 265 0.00 22.59 -6.72
C ASN A 265 -0.39 21.72 -5.51
N PHE A 266 0.16 22.03 -4.34
CA PHE A 266 -0.14 21.28 -3.10
C PHE A 266 -1.44 21.70 -2.41
N GLN A 267 -2.05 22.84 -2.79
CA GLN A 267 -3.26 23.33 -2.12
C GLN A 267 -4.44 22.38 -2.30
N ASP A 268 -4.59 21.84 -3.50
CA ASP A 268 -5.69 20.95 -3.91
C ASP A 268 -5.34 19.45 -3.76
N LEU A 269 -4.16 19.14 -3.23
CA LEU A 269 -3.70 17.77 -3.09
C LEU A 269 -4.45 17.07 -1.96
N GLU A 270 -5.19 16.01 -2.30
CA GLU A 270 -6.00 15.24 -1.35
C GLU A 270 -5.22 14.09 -0.71
N GLU A 271 -4.29 13.48 -1.44
CA GLU A 271 -3.52 12.34 -0.96
C GLU A 271 -2.04 12.49 -1.28
N LEU A 272 -1.18 12.39 -0.26
CA LEU A 272 0.27 12.45 -0.40
C LEU A 272 0.92 11.20 0.20
N GLU A 273 1.83 10.61 -0.58
CA GLU A 273 2.75 9.57 -0.13
C GLU A 273 4.20 10.04 -0.29
N LEU A 274 4.97 9.97 0.80
CA LEU A 274 6.39 10.28 0.83
C LEU A 274 7.17 9.04 1.28
N LYS A 275 7.96 8.47 0.36
CA LYS A 275 8.92 7.41 0.64
C LYS A 275 10.31 8.02 0.70
N ILE A 276 10.75 8.43 1.88
CA ILE A 276 11.95 9.24 2.05
C ILE A 276 12.93 8.59 3.02
N ASN A 277 14.22 8.82 2.84
CA ASN A 277 15.24 8.56 3.85
C ASN A 277 16.40 9.55 3.73
N CYS A 278 17.16 9.70 4.81
CA CYS A 278 18.37 10.50 4.84
C CYS A 278 19.47 9.77 5.64
N THR A 279 20.55 9.39 4.95
CA THR A 279 21.76 8.82 5.58
C THR A 279 23.00 9.67 5.40
N ASN A 280 22.85 10.89 4.89
CA ASN A 280 23.96 11.82 4.83
C ASN A 280 24.20 12.43 6.22
N HIS A 281 25.27 11.98 6.90
CA HIS A 281 25.69 12.49 8.21
C HIS A 281 25.98 13.99 8.23
N TYR A 282 26.33 14.55 7.07
CA TYR A 282 26.60 15.98 6.91
C TYR A 282 25.37 16.75 6.48
N CYS A 283 24.17 16.14 6.47
CA CYS A 283 22.94 16.85 6.15
C CYS A 283 22.71 17.93 7.22
N PRO A 284 22.95 19.22 6.91
CA PRO A 284 22.95 20.26 7.93
C PRO A 284 21.53 20.67 8.33
N ASN A 285 20.52 20.28 7.54
CA ASN A 285 19.19 20.86 7.55
C ASN A 285 18.08 19.92 8.04
N GLU A 286 18.40 18.72 8.54
CA GLU A 286 17.39 17.69 8.83
C GLU A 286 16.36 17.60 7.69
N CYS A 287 16.83 17.30 6.48
CA CYS A 287 16.09 17.59 5.24
C CYS A 287 14.62 17.12 5.22
N MET A 288 14.31 15.99 5.85
CA MET A 288 12.93 15.49 5.95
C MET A 288 12.05 16.45 6.75
N VAL A 289 12.56 16.97 7.86
CA VAL A 289 11.90 17.95 8.73
C VAL A 289 11.72 19.28 7.98
N GLN A 290 12.76 19.73 7.27
CA GLN A 290 12.73 20.98 6.53
C GLN A 290 11.69 20.98 5.41
N PHE A 291 11.52 19.85 4.69
CA PHE A 291 10.49 19.72 3.66
C PHE A 291 9.10 20.08 4.18
N PHE A 292 8.71 19.58 5.36
CA PHE A 292 7.39 19.86 5.94
C PHE A 292 7.29 21.30 6.47
N ARG A 293 8.36 21.86 7.04
CA ARG A 293 8.38 23.26 7.48
C ARG A 293 8.19 24.22 6.30
N ASP A 294 8.92 24.00 5.22
CA ASP A 294 8.81 24.79 3.99
C ASP A 294 7.41 24.65 3.39
N TRP A 295 6.88 23.42 3.37
CA TRP A 295 5.53 23.19 2.88
C TRP A 295 4.49 23.97 3.69
N PHE A 296 4.42 23.74 5.01
CA PHE A 296 3.41 24.36 5.85
C PHE A 296 3.55 25.88 5.95
N SER A 297 4.77 26.43 5.90
CA SER A 297 4.99 27.88 5.88
C SER A 297 4.63 28.55 4.56
N SER A 298 4.63 27.80 3.44
CA SER A 298 4.25 28.32 2.12
C SER A 298 2.74 28.45 1.93
N CYS A 299 1.95 27.75 2.74
CA CYS A 299 0.50 27.71 2.63
C CYS A 299 -0.14 28.82 3.47
N ARG A 300 -1.19 29.46 2.94
CA ARG A 300 -1.97 30.48 3.67
C ARG A 300 -3.25 29.92 4.26
N ASP A 301 -3.83 28.94 3.59
CA ASP A 301 -5.10 28.31 3.94
C ASP A 301 -4.90 26.83 4.29
N PRO A 302 -5.82 26.21 5.06
CA PRO A 302 -5.83 24.78 5.28
C PRO A 302 -5.83 23.99 3.96
N LEU A 303 -5.01 22.94 3.91
CA LEU A 303 -4.83 22.06 2.77
C LEU A 303 -6.02 21.11 2.60
N ALA A 304 -6.30 20.71 1.35
CA ALA A 304 -7.32 19.70 1.02
C ALA A 304 -6.92 18.25 1.43
N LEU A 305 -5.73 18.09 2.03
CA LEU A 305 -5.12 16.80 2.32
C LEU A 305 -5.99 15.94 3.26
N ALA A 306 -6.49 14.83 2.75
CA ALA A 306 -7.32 13.85 3.45
C ALA A 306 -6.55 12.57 3.82
N LYS A 307 -5.48 12.21 3.08
CA LYS A 307 -4.63 11.05 3.37
C LYS A 307 -3.15 11.38 3.29
N LEU A 308 -2.40 10.98 4.30
CA LEU A 308 -0.94 11.15 4.36
C LEU A 308 -0.26 9.81 4.64
N VAL A 309 0.68 9.45 3.79
CA VAL A 309 1.50 8.26 3.92
C VAL A 309 2.95 8.68 4.05
N LEU A 310 3.59 8.27 5.14
CA LEU A 310 5.00 8.52 5.39
C LEU A 310 5.72 7.19 5.57
N ILE A 311 6.70 6.92 4.72
CA ILE A 311 7.44 5.66 4.67
C ILE A 311 8.95 5.96 4.70
N ASN A 312 9.69 5.29 5.59
CA ASN A 312 11.14 5.25 5.55
C ASN A 312 11.60 4.37 4.38
N PHE A 313 12.11 4.99 3.33
CA PHE A 313 12.48 4.29 2.09
C PHE A 313 13.54 3.21 2.36
N LYS A 314 13.25 1.97 1.96
CA LYS A 314 14.05 0.76 2.26
C LYS A 314 14.34 0.57 3.76
N SER A 315 13.50 1.15 4.63
CA SER A 315 13.52 0.99 6.08
C SER A 315 14.90 1.20 6.70
N ASN A 316 15.60 2.25 6.29
CA ASN A 316 16.98 2.48 6.70
C ASN A 316 17.08 2.67 8.23
N PRO A 317 17.81 1.80 8.96
CA PRO A 317 17.83 1.81 10.42
C PRO A 317 18.87 2.81 10.98
N HIS A 318 19.50 3.62 10.14
CA HIS A 318 20.52 4.56 10.57
C HIS A 318 19.98 5.54 11.62
N THR A 319 20.75 5.76 12.70
CA THR A 319 20.32 6.56 13.86
C THR A 319 19.85 7.95 13.47
N ASP A 320 20.61 8.68 12.64
CA ASP A 320 20.26 10.04 12.20
C ASP A 320 18.96 10.07 11.37
N ASN A 321 18.67 9.01 10.61
CA ASN A 321 17.44 8.88 9.84
C ASN A 321 16.24 8.73 10.79
N LEU A 322 16.34 7.82 11.76
CA LEU A 322 15.29 7.60 12.76
C LEU A 322 15.08 8.82 13.67
N LEU A 323 16.14 9.54 14.02
CA LEU A 323 16.05 10.79 14.78
C LEU A 323 15.26 11.87 14.04
N GLN A 324 15.46 12.01 12.72
CA GLN A 324 14.68 12.94 11.91
C GLN A 324 13.20 12.53 11.83
N PHE A 325 12.89 11.24 11.66
CA PHE A 325 11.50 10.76 11.70
C PHE A 325 10.82 11.02 13.05
N ASN A 326 11.51 10.73 14.16
CA ASN A 326 11.00 11.02 15.49
C ASN A 326 10.76 12.53 15.66
N LYS A 327 11.71 13.38 15.24
CA LYS A 327 11.55 14.83 15.30
C LYS A 327 10.36 15.33 14.47
N LEU A 328 10.20 14.80 13.27
CA LEU A 328 9.10 15.12 12.36
C LEU A 328 7.75 14.78 13.01
N ILE A 329 7.57 13.55 13.47
CA ILE A 329 6.31 13.05 14.05
C ILE A 329 6.00 13.71 15.40
N GLU A 330 7.04 13.99 16.19
CA GLU A 330 6.87 14.62 17.49
C GLU A 330 6.61 16.11 17.43
N ASN A 331 7.01 16.84 16.38
CA ASN A 331 7.03 18.31 16.43
C ASN A 331 6.44 19.01 15.19
N GLU A 332 6.65 18.49 13.98
CA GLU A 332 6.37 19.25 12.75
C GLU A 332 5.18 18.70 11.96
N LEU A 333 5.02 17.38 11.88
CA LEU A 333 4.07 16.71 10.98
C LEU A 333 2.63 17.13 11.24
N PHE A 334 2.24 17.21 12.52
CA PHE A 334 0.86 17.48 12.92
C PHE A 334 0.66 18.96 13.23
N CYS A 335 0.10 19.67 12.27
CA CYS A 335 -0.24 21.08 12.36
C CYS A 335 -1.66 21.35 11.85
N SER A 336 -2.16 22.56 12.11
CA SER A 336 -3.51 22.98 11.70
C SER A 336 -3.70 23.06 10.19
N MET A 337 -2.61 23.18 9.41
CA MET A 337 -2.67 23.26 7.94
C MET A 337 -3.22 21.98 7.32
N ILE A 338 -3.09 20.84 7.99
CA ILE A 338 -3.62 19.55 7.54
C ILE A 338 -4.80 19.08 8.39
N SER A 339 -5.58 20.00 8.95
CA SER A 339 -6.74 19.68 9.80
C SER A 339 -7.84 18.87 9.10
N ASN A 340 -7.86 18.82 7.76
CA ASN A 340 -8.75 17.98 6.95
C ASN A 340 -8.33 16.49 6.88
N LEU A 341 -7.17 16.13 7.44
CA LEU A 341 -6.62 14.78 7.37
C LEU A 341 -7.58 13.76 8.03
N ARG A 342 -7.93 12.71 7.28
CA ARG A 342 -8.82 11.62 7.71
C ARG A 342 -8.08 10.31 7.91
N GLU A 343 -7.01 10.07 7.17
CA GLU A 343 -6.21 8.84 7.25
C GLU A 343 -4.71 9.15 7.31
N ILE A 344 -4.01 8.46 8.19
CA ILE A 344 -2.55 8.46 8.23
C ILE A 344 -1.96 7.06 8.24
N TYR A 345 -0.90 6.88 7.47
CA TYR A 345 -0.07 5.67 7.44
C TYR A 345 1.38 6.03 7.77
N LEU A 346 1.93 5.42 8.82
CA LEU A 346 3.29 5.69 9.29
C LEU A 346 4.10 4.39 9.30
N ASN A 347 5.07 4.25 8.40
CA ASN A 347 6.02 3.14 8.40
C ASN A 347 7.45 3.68 8.46
N ILE A 348 8.07 3.67 9.63
CA ILE A 348 9.32 4.37 9.91
C ILE A 348 10.49 3.40 10.04
N ASN A 349 10.28 2.15 10.47
CA ASN A 349 11.35 1.19 10.68
C ASN A 349 10.83 -0.25 10.61
N ASP A 350 10.93 -0.92 9.45
CA ASP A 350 10.51 -2.33 9.30
C ASP A 350 11.59 -3.38 9.66
N LEU A 351 12.87 -3.01 9.77
CA LEU A 351 13.99 -3.98 9.79
C LEU A 351 14.39 -4.48 11.18
N THR A 352 13.96 -3.82 12.24
CA THR A 352 14.32 -4.22 13.60
C THR A 352 13.45 -5.38 14.08
N LYS A 353 14.10 -6.49 14.48
CA LYS A 353 13.44 -7.52 15.30
C LYS A 353 13.21 -6.97 16.70
N LEU A 354 12.19 -7.49 17.38
CA LEU A 354 11.97 -7.18 18.79
C LEU A 354 13.10 -7.77 19.62
N THR A 355 13.88 -6.89 20.25
CA THR A 355 14.84 -7.26 21.29
C THR A 355 14.49 -6.48 22.56
N LEU A 356 14.83 -7.03 23.72
CA LEU A 356 14.61 -6.37 25.02
C LEU A 356 15.50 -5.13 25.19
N ASP A 357 16.62 -5.06 24.47
CA ASP A 357 17.60 -3.98 24.54
C ASP A 357 17.34 -2.83 23.55
N ASN A 358 16.34 -2.97 22.66
CA ASN A 358 15.99 -1.90 21.72
C ASN A 358 15.66 -0.63 22.52
N LYS A 359 16.30 0.48 22.15
CA LYS A 359 16.03 1.81 22.71
C LYS A 359 15.60 2.71 21.57
N SER A 360 14.29 2.99 21.52
CA SER A 360 13.76 4.05 20.66
C SER A 360 13.62 5.35 21.48
N SER A 361 13.78 6.49 20.82
CA SER A 361 13.70 7.81 21.45
C SER A 361 12.32 8.47 21.34
N LEU A 362 11.33 7.81 20.74
CA LEU A 362 10.01 8.36 20.47
C LEU A 362 9.31 8.84 21.76
N ASN A 363 8.87 10.09 21.74
CA ASN A 363 8.12 10.71 22.83
C ASN A 363 6.61 10.72 22.55
N TYR A 364 5.91 9.71 23.08
CA TYR A 364 4.44 9.61 22.96
C TYR A 364 3.68 10.84 23.45
N ASN A 365 4.15 11.52 24.51
CA ASN A 365 3.43 12.69 25.04
C ASN A 365 3.45 13.85 24.03
N LYS A 366 4.58 14.07 23.36
CA LYS A 366 4.66 15.07 22.27
C LYS A 366 3.82 14.64 21.07
N PHE A 367 3.93 13.37 20.69
CA PHE A 367 3.13 12.78 19.62
C PHE A 367 1.63 13.01 19.85
N PHE A 368 1.08 12.57 20.99
CA PHE A 368 -0.34 12.74 21.31
C PHE A 368 -0.76 14.21 21.41
N LYS A 369 0.07 15.05 22.02
CA LYS A 369 -0.21 16.49 22.11
C LYS A 369 -0.40 17.10 20.72
N ASN A 370 0.50 16.80 19.78
CA ASN A 370 0.41 17.37 18.44
C ASN A 370 -0.65 16.69 17.57
N LEU A 371 -0.90 15.40 17.78
CA LEU A 371 -1.95 14.65 17.10
C LEU A 371 -3.35 15.26 17.34
N SER A 372 -3.57 15.88 18.51
CA SER A 372 -4.82 16.57 18.83
C SER A 372 -5.17 17.76 17.91
N ARG A 373 -4.21 18.22 17.09
CA ARG A 373 -4.42 19.25 16.07
C ARG A 373 -5.14 18.74 14.82
N LEU A 374 -5.44 17.44 14.75
CA LEU A 374 -6.10 16.79 13.62
C LEU A 374 -7.52 16.33 13.99
N PRO A 375 -8.50 17.24 14.03
CA PRO A 375 -9.84 16.95 14.57
C PRO A 375 -10.65 15.98 13.71
N ASN A 376 -10.28 15.79 12.43
CA ASN A 376 -10.99 14.94 11.48
C ASN A 376 -10.35 13.56 11.28
N LEU A 377 -9.25 13.27 11.98
CA LEU A 377 -8.51 12.03 11.78
C LEU A 377 -9.35 10.83 12.23
N ALA A 378 -9.66 9.93 11.30
CA ALA A 378 -10.57 8.80 11.52
C ALA A 378 -9.86 7.45 11.47
N LYS A 379 -8.69 7.38 10.82
CA LYS A 379 -7.94 6.13 10.62
C LYS A 379 -6.43 6.35 10.81
N ILE A 380 -5.82 5.46 11.58
CA ILE A 380 -4.37 5.42 11.81
C ILE A 380 -3.85 4.02 11.51
N VAL A 381 -2.79 3.91 10.71
CA VAL A 381 -2.14 2.64 10.38
C VAL A 381 -0.64 2.76 10.65
N ILE A 382 -0.13 1.88 11.51
CA ILE A 382 1.28 1.82 11.92
C ILE A 382 1.76 0.37 11.72
N PRO A 383 2.13 -0.06 10.50
CA PRO A 383 2.56 -1.43 10.20
C PRO A 383 3.81 -1.87 10.98
N ASP A 384 4.69 -0.93 11.34
CA ASP A 384 5.93 -1.16 12.06
C ASP A 384 5.80 -0.99 13.59
N PHE A 385 4.56 -1.02 14.11
CA PHE A 385 4.29 -0.81 15.53
C PHE A 385 5.14 -1.70 16.45
N PHE A 386 5.30 -2.97 16.09
CA PHE A 386 6.11 -3.93 16.83
C PHE A 386 7.62 -3.73 16.71
N ASN A 387 8.09 -2.62 16.14
CA ASN A 387 9.51 -2.33 16.02
C ASN A 387 9.90 -1.22 16.99
N ASP A 388 9.63 0.04 16.65
CA ASP A 388 10.06 1.19 17.45
C ASP A 388 8.98 1.73 18.40
N TRP A 389 7.71 1.45 18.12
CA TRP A 389 6.60 2.05 18.86
C TRP A 389 6.33 1.31 20.16
N VAL A 390 6.27 -0.03 20.10
CA VAL A 390 5.86 -0.87 21.23
C VAL A 390 6.86 -0.82 22.40
N VAL A 391 8.14 -0.67 22.08
CA VAL A 391 9.26 -0.60 23.04
C VAL A 391 9.12 0.59 23.99
N ASN A 392 8.46 1.67 23.56
CA ASN A 392 8.26 2.88 24.35
C ASN A 392 7.01 2.87 25.24
N LEU A 393 6.16 1.83 25.14
CA LEU A 393 4.91 1.77 25.92
C LEU A 393 5.11 1.72 27.44
N PRO A 394 6.08 0.98 28.01
CA PRO A 394 6.27 0.99 29.46
C PRO A 394 6.53 2.39 30.02
N ARG A 395 7.28 3.22 29.28
CA ARG A 395 7.52 4.63 29.62
C ARG A 395 6.25 5.46 29.54
N LEU A 396 5.41 5.26 28.51
CA LEU A 396 4.13 5.95 28.37
C LEU A 396 3.18 5.65 29.56
N PHE A 397 3.12 4.39 29.99
CA PHE A 397 2.25 3.98 31.10
C PHE A 397 2.90 4.08 32.49
N ASN A 398 4.10 4.64 32.59
CA ASN A 398 4.89 4.74 33.82
C ASN A 398 5.05 3.38 34.55
N LYS A 399 5.25 2.30 33.80
CA LYS A 399 5.43 0.94 34.32
C LYS A 399 6.92 0.59 34.40
N ARG A 400 7.33 0.00 35.52
CA ARG A 400 8.69 -0.56 35.71
C ARG A 400 8.78 -1.98 35.14
N THR A 401 8.29 -2.19 33.93
CA THR A 401 8.28 -3.49 33.24
C THR A 401 8.83 -3.32 31.83
N ASN A 402 9.19 -4.41 31.16
CA ASN A 402 9.58 -4.36 29.74
C ASN A 402 8.33 -4.38 28.84
N PHE A 403 8.49 -4.07 27.55
CA PHE A 403 7.36 -4.03 26.61
C PHE A 403 6.68 -5.40 26.44
N PHE A 404 7.45 -6.50 26.52
CA PHE A 404 6.93 -7.84 26.33
C PHE A 404 5.97 -8.19 27.48
N ASP A 405 6.37 -7.94 28.72
CA ASP A 405 5.53 -8.12 29.90
C ASP A 405 4.25 -7.27 29.83
N LEU A 406 4.37 -6.03 29.36
CA LEU A 406 3.23 -5.15 29.17
C LEU A 406 2.26 -5.66 28.08
N LEU A 407 2.76 -6.33 27.03
CA LEU A 407 1.93 -6.87 25.97
C LEU A 407 1.14 -8.11 26.38
N VAL A 408 1.66 -8.92 27.31
CA VAL A 408 1.13 -10.29 27.50
C VAL A 408 0.66 -10.62 28.91
N ASN A 409 1.12 -9.90 29.95
CA ASN A 409 0.92 -10.32 31.34
C ASN A 409 -0.04 -9.43 32.16
N GLN A 410 -0.66 -8.41 31.55
CA GLN A 410 -1.38 -7.36 32.30
C GLN A 410 -2.87 -7.62 32.53
N CYS A 411 -3.46 -8.66 31.92
CA CYS A 411 -4.88 -8.97 32.06
C CYS A 411 -5.09 -10.38 32.63
N ASP A 412 -5.93 -10.49 33.67
CA ASP A 412 -6.20 -11.74 34.39
C ASP A 412 -7.53 -12.40 34.03
N CYS A 413 -8.20 -11.95 32.96
CA CYS A 413 -9.44 -12.58 32.52
C CYS A 413 -9.19 -14.02 32.04
N LYS A 414 -10.21 -14.89 32.13
CA LYS A 414 -10.10 -16.31 31.78
C LYS A 414 -9.49 -16.52 30.38
N VAL A 415 -9.98 -15.80 29.37
CA VAL A 415 -9.50 -15.90 27.98
C VAL A 415 -8.01 -15.57 27.85
N CYS A 416 -7.54 -14.54 28.56
CA CYS A 416 -6.12 -14.17 28.57
C CYS A 416 -5.27 -15.23 29.28
N ASN A 417 -5.74 -15.79 30.40
CA ASN A 417 -5.05 -16.89 31.08
C ASN A 417 -4.92 -18.12 30.18
N ASP A 418 -6.01 -18.52 29.52
CA ASP A 418 -6.03 -19.67 28.60
C ASP A 418 -5.08 -19.44 27.40
N THR A 419 -5.02 -18.21 26.90
CA THR A 419 -4.11 -17.82 25.80
C THR A 419 -2.65 -17.81 26.26
N ARG A 420 -2.34 -17.34 27.47
CA ARG A 420 -0.97 -17.38 28.03
C ARG A 420 -0.48 -18.82 28.23
N LEU A 421 -1.33 -19.72 28.72
CA LEU A 421 -1.01 -21.15 28.82
C LEU A 421 -0.70 -21.74 27.45
N THR A 422 -1.51 -21.41 26.43
CA THR A 422 -1.29 -21.82 25.04
C THR A 422 0.01 -21.26 24.48
N PHE A 423 0.32 -19.99 24.75
CA PHE A 423 1.58 -19.35 24.36
C PHE A 423 2.80 -20.10 24.94
N ASN A 424 2.80 -20.38 26.24
CA ASN A 424 3.91 -21.07 26.91
C ASN A 424 4.13 -22.49 26.32
N LYS A 425 3.04 -23.22 26.04
CA LYS A 425 3.12 -24.55 25.41
C LYS A 425 3.67 -24.47 23.99
N LEU A 426 3.15 -23.56 23.16
CA LEU A 426 3.60 -23.41 21.77
C LEU A 426 5.05 -22.93 21.69
N SER A 427 5.47 -21.98 22.55
CA SER A 427 6.86 -21.56 22.62
C SER A 427 7.81 -22.70 23.02
N THR A 428 7.39 -23.54 23.97
CA THR A 428 8.19 -24.71 24.40
C THR A 428 8.29 -25.74 23.28
N LEU A 429 7.18 -26.01 22.58
CA LEU A 429 7.16 -26.93 21.44
C LEU A 429 8.02 -26.42 20.29
N ASP A 430 7.89 -25.13 19.95
CA ASP A 430 8.67 -24.48 18.89
C ASP A 430 10.16 -24.52 19.21
N SER A 431 10.54 -24.26 20.47
CA SER A 431 11.92 -24.37 20.93
C SER A 431 12.47 -25.81 20.83
N LYS A 432 11.65 -26.82 21.14
CA LYS A 432 12.03 -28.24 20.98
C LYS A 432 12.17 -28.63 19.51
N ASN A 433 11.39 -28.02 18.63
CA ASN A 433 11.46 -28.21 17.18
C ASN A 433 12.41 -27.21 16.48
N HIS A 434 13.41 -26.69 17.20
CA HIS A 434 14.42 -25.77 16.66
C HIS A 434 13.85 -24.55 15.89
N PHE A 435 12.68 -24.07 16.31
CA PHE A 435 11.97 -22.92 15.72
C PHE A 435 11.57 -23.12 14.25
N GLN A 436 11.24 -24.36 13.85
CA GLN A 436 10.66 -24.65 12.53
C GLN A 436 9.21 -24.17 12.39
N HIS A 437 8.54 -23.84 13.49
CA HIS A 437 7.16 -23.32 13.54
C HIS A 437 6.09 -24.25 12.94
N ASP A 438 6.30 -25.56 13.08
CA ASP A 438 5.32 -26.59 12.75
C ASP A 438 4.47 -26.90 13.99
N PHE A 439 3.16 -26.64 13.86
CA PHE A 439 2.17 -26.81 14.92
C PHE A 439 1.01 -27.73 14.49
N ASP A 440 1.12 -28.43 13.36
CA ASP A 440 0.01 -29.17 12.73
C ASP A 440 -0.51 -30.31 13.63
N ASN A 441 0.32 -30.80 14.56
CA ASN A 441 -0.02 -31.84 15.53
C ASN A 441 -0.24 -31.32 16.95
N PHE A 442 -0.36 -30.00 17.15
CA PHE A 442 -0.55 -29.44 18.49
C PHE A 442 -1.96 -29.79 19.02
N THR A 443 -2.01 -30.65 20.03
CA THR A 443 -3.21 -30.90 20.83
C THR A 443 -3.05 -30.26 22.19
N ASN A 444 -4.06 -29.50 22.61
CA ASN A 444 -4.02 -28.80 23.89
C ASN A 444 -4.30 -29.82 25.01
N SER A 445 -3.31 -30.63 25.38
CA SER A 445 -3.43 -31.60 26.48
C SER A 445 -3.48 -30.86 27.82
N SER A 446 -4.42 -31.26 28.67
CA SER A 446 -4.87 -30.51 29.85
C SER A 446 -4.10 -30.83 31.15
N ALA A 447 -2.84 -31.25 31.08
CA ALA A 447 -2.17 -31.89 32.23
C ALA A 447 -0.80 -31.33 32.64
N ASP A 448 -0.36 -30.16 32.13
CA ASP A 448 0.88 -29.54 32.61
C ASP A 448 0.59 -28.30 33.47
N SER A 449 1.15 -28.30 34.68
CA SER A 449 1.21 -27.17 35.61
C SER A 449 2.15 -26.08 35.09
N SER A 450 1.85 -25.50 33.93
CA SER A 450 2.59 -24.35 33.44
C SER A 450 2.19 -23.09 34.21
N SER A 451 3.18 -22.24 34.48
CA SER A 451 2.93 -20.88 34.99
C SER A 451 1.91 -20.19 34.09
N ILE A 452 0.89 -19.57 34.70
CA ILE A 452 -0.11 -18.76 33.99
C ILE A 452 0.56 -17.53 33.35
N GLN A 453 1.62 -17.02 33.96
CA GLN A 453 2.38 -15.88 33.44
C GLN A 453 3.41 -16.36 32.41
N ILE A 454 3.62 -15.56 31.35
CA ILE A 454 4.69 -15.79 30.37
C ILE A 454 5.98 -15.21 30.95
N ASP A 455 7.03 -16.04 31.07
CA ASP A 455 8.36 -15.56 31.42
C ASP A 455 8.93 -14.74 30.26
N THR A 456 8.95 -13.42 30.43
CA THR A 456 9.39 -12.47 29.39
C THR A 456 10.90 -12.35 29.27
N THR A 457 11.66 -13.02 30.14
CA THR A 457 13.13 -13.10 30.07
C THR A 457 13.61 -14.32 29.28
N SER A 458 12.73 -15.31 29.06
CA SER A 458 13.05 -16.51 28.28
C SER A 458 13.23 -16.21 26.79
N GLU A 459 14.36 -16.66 26.23
CA GLU A 459 14.65 -16.55 24.79
C GLU A 459 13.63 -17.29 23.92
N SER A 460 13.12 -18.44 24.37
CA SER A 460 12.10 -19.19 23.62
C SER A 460 10.81 -18.38 23.46
N ASN A 461 10.39 -17.71 24.53
CA ASN A 461 9.20 -16.88 24.55
C ASN A 461 9.38 -15.65 23.66
N LEU A 462 10.56 -15.02 23.68
CA LEU A 462 10.86 -13.88 22.80
C LEU A 462 10.92 -14.28 21.32
N LYS A 463 11.50 -15.45 20.99
CA LYS A 463 11.50 -15.96 19.61
C LYS A 463 10.09 -16.28 19.12
N PHE A 464 9.27 -16.88 19.97
CA PHE A 464 7.87 -17.16 19.64
C PHE A 464 7.04 -15.88 19.48
N LEU A 465 7.26 -14.85 20.31
CA LEU A 465 6.66 -13.52 20.09
C LEU A 465 7.05 -12.95 18.73
N ASN A 466 8.34 -13.01 18.36
CA ASN A 466 8.82 -12.55 17.05
C ASN A 466 8.18 -13.34 15.90
N TYR A 467 7.91 -14.64 16.07
CA TYR A 467 7.15 -15.45 15.12
C TYR A 467 5.72 -14.92 14.94
N ILE A 468 4.99 -14.68 16.03
CA ILE A 468 3.63 -14.12 16.00
C ILE A 468 3.64 -12.76 15.31
N VAL A 469 4.56 -11.87 15.67
CA VAL A 469 4.70 -10.54 15.06
C VAL A 469 4.99 -10.65 13.55
N ARG A 470 5.84 -11.59 13.13
CA ARG A 470 6.09 -11.85 11.71
C ARG A 470 4.81 -12.27 10.98
N LYS A 471 4.01 -13.15 11.57
CA LYS A 471 2.72 -13.58 11.02
C LYS A 471 1.71 -12.42 10.97
N LEU A 472 1.67 -11.57 11.99
CA LEU A 472 0.82 -10.36 11.98
C LEU A 472 1.22 -9.40 10.86
N LYS A 473 2.53 -9.18 10.66
CA LYS A 473 3.07 -8.36 9.55
C LYS A 473 2.78 -8.94 8.17
N GLN A 474 2.68 -10.26 8.03
CA GLN A 474 2.29 -10.91 6.77
C GLN A 474 0.87 -10.54 6.32
N GLN A 475 0.00 -10.05 7.22
CA GLN A 475 -1.31 -9.52 6.80
C GLN A 475 -1.19 -8.28 5.89
N PHE A 476 -0.05 -7.58 5.94
CA PHE A 476 0.30 -6.48 5.03
C PHE A 476 1.18 -6.90 3.87
N ILE A 477 1.31 -8.21 3.56
CA ILE A 477 2.27 -8.68 2.56
C ILE A 477 2.11 -7.95 1.23
N TYR A 478 0.89 -7.81 0.75
CA TYR A 478 0.57 -7.10 -0.48
C TYR A 478 0.74 -5.58 -0.37
N LEU A 479 0.64 -5.03 0.85
CA LEU A 479 0.89 -3.62 1.12
C LEU A 479 2.39 -3.28 1.13
N ASN A 480 3.22 -4.19 1.67
CA ASN A 480 4.64 -3.95 1.92
C ASN A 480 5.58 -4.55 0.87
N GLN A 481 5.20 -5.65 0.21
CA GLN A 481 5.96 -6.19 -0.91
C GLN A 481 6.01 -5.16 -2.03
N ASN A 482 7.17 -5.03 -2.68
CA ASN A 482 7.40 -4.07 -3.77
C ASN A 482 7.03 -2.61 -3.45
N LEU A 483 6.86 -2.24 -2.16
CA LEU A 483 6.54 -0.89 -1.72
C LEU A 483 7.59 0.13 -2.17
N TYR A 484 8.83 -0.31 -2.31
CA TYR A 484 9.96 0.50 -2.73
C TYR A 484 10.25 0.44 -4.23
N SER A 485 9.43 -0.29 -5.01
CA SER A 485 9.64 -0.47 -6.45
C SER A 485 8.45 0.03 -7.27
N ILE A 486 7.26 -0.57 -7.15
CA ILE A 486 6.10 -0.21 -8.00
C ILE A 486 4.82 0.09 -7.21
N ASN A 487 4.77 -0.34 -5.95
CA ASN A 487 3.55 -0.26 -5.16
C ASN A 487 3.38 1.09 -4.44
N SER A 488 2.16 1.61 -4.34
CA SER A 488 1.82 2.83 -3.58
C SER A 488 0.65 2.62 -2.61
N ILE A 489 0.79 2.97 -1.34
CA ILE A 489 -0.24 2.82 -0.29
C ILE A 489 -1.43 3.74 -0.55
N LEU A 490 -1.29 4.78 -1.39
CA LEU A 490 -2.42 5.57 -1.86
C LEU A 490 -3.48 4.70 -2.56
N ASN A 491 -3.04 3.61 -3.21
CA ASN A 491 -3.90 2.60 -3.84
C ASN A 491 -4.20 1.41 -2.90
N SER A 492 -4.12 1.58 -1.58
CA SER A 492 -4.34 0.49 -0.60
C SER A 492 -5.71 -0.19 -0.71
N ASN A 493 -6.74 0.51 -1.20
CA ASN A 493 -8.07 -0.07 -1.43
C ASN A 493 -8.05 -1.13 -2.54
N ASP A 494 -7.05 -1.06 -3.43
CA ASP A 494 -6.82 -1.99 -4.52
C ASP A 494 -5.95 -3.18 -4.08
N ARG A 495 -5.82 -3.44 -2.77
CA ARG A 495 -4.99 -4.52 -2.25
C ARG A 495 -5.81 -5.47 -1.38
N PRO A 496 -5.60 -6.79 -1.52
CA PRO A 496 -6.29 -7.76 -0.68
C PRO A 496 -5.63 -7.80 0.70
N LEU A 497 -6.42 -8.16 1.71
CA LEU A 497 -5.93 -8.46 3.05
C LEU A 497 -5.85 -9.97 3.24
N LEU A 498 -4.73 -10.44 3.77
CA LEU A 498 -4.64 -11.80 4.29
C LEU A 498 -5.18 -11.81 5.71
N ILE A 499 -6.28 -12.52 5.95
CA ILE A 499 -6.84 -12.68 7.30
C ILE A 499 -6.37 -14.02 7.85
N ASN A 500 -5.42 -13.98 8.78
CA ASN A 500 -5.03 -15.15 9.55
C ASN A 500 -5.79 -15.17 10.89
N ARG A 501 -6.77 -16.07 11.00
CA ARG A 501 -7.62 -16.25 12.18
C ARG A 501 -6.91 -16.94 13.35
N ASP A 502 -5.85 -17.71 13.09
CA ASP A 502 -5.07 -18.39 14.14
C ASP A 502 -4.37 -17.40 15.08
N LEU A 503 -4.19 -16.16 14.62
CA LEU A 503 -3.61 -15.07 15.38
C LEU A 503 -4.60 -14.38 16.32
N ASP A 504 -5.91 -14.62 16.19
CA ASP A 504 -6.94 -13.83 16.88
C ASP A 504 -6.85 -13.95 18.41
N GLN A 505 -6.50 -15.12 18.94
CA GLN A 505 -6.25 -15.31 20.37
C GLN A 505 -5.12 -14.41 20.89
N PHE A 506 -4.02 -14.28 20.13
CA PHE A 506 -2.88 -13.43 20.50
C PHE A 506 -3.20 -11.94 20.31
N LYS A 507 -3.94 -11.58 19.25
CA LYS A 507 -4.45 -10.21 19.05
C LYS A 507 -5.28 -9.78 20.26
N ASN A 508 -6.20 -10.62 20.72
CA ASN A 508 -7.04 -10.35 21.89
C ASN A 508 -6.21 -10.23 23.19
N LEU A 509 -5.20 -11.09 23.38
CA LEU A 509 -4.28 -10.99 24.52
C LEU A 509 -3.56 -9.63 24.56
N PHE A 510 -3.01 -9.18 23.41
CA PHE A 510 -2.32 -7.89 23.33
C PHE A 510 -3.28 -6.70 23.55
N LEU A 511 -4.49 -6.78 22.98
CA LEU A 511 -5.56 -5.80 23.18
C LEU A 511 -5.93 -5.64 24.65
N HIS A 512 -6.26 -6.73 25.33
CA HIS A 512 -6.65 -6.70 26.74
C HIS A 512 -5.51 -6.29 27.67
N SER A 513 -4.27 -6.68 27.37
CA SER A 513 -3.14 -6.39 28.25
C SER A 513 -2.77 -4.90 28.26
N CYS A 514 -2.62 -4.27 27.09
CA CYS A 514 -2.29 -2.84 27.06
C CYS A 514 -2.81 -2.06 25.86
N LEU A 515 -3.04 -2.68 24.70
CA LEU A 515 -3.34 -1.91 23.50
C LEU A 515 -4.71 -1.22 23.57
N LEU A 516 -5.72 -1.77 24.27
CA LEU A 516 -6.98 -1.06 24.50
C LEU A 516 -6.77 0.23 25.30
N ASN A 517 -5.85 0.26 26.26
CA ASN A 517 -5.53 1.49 26.99
C ASN A 517 -4.80 2.49 26.11
N LEU A 518 -3.91 2.02 25.23
CA LEU A 518 -3.27 2.87 24.23
C LEU A 518 -4.31 3.48 23.26
N ILE A 519 -5.25 2.67 22.77
CA ILE A 519 -6.33 3.12 21.87
C ILE A 519 -7.25 4.13 22.57
N LYS A 520 -7.53 3.95 23.87
CA LYS A 520 -8.25 4.96 24.65
C LYS A 520 -7.49 6.29 24.70
N LEU A 521 -6.17 6.27 24.87
CA LEU A 521 -5.35 7.50 24.81
C LEU A 521 -5.46 8.17 23.43
N PHE A 522 -5.37 7.40 22.35
CA PHE A 522 -5.63 7.94 21.00
C PHE A 522 -7.00 8.60 20.89
N LYS A 523 -8.07 7.93 21.38
CA LYS A 523 -9.44 8.47 21.33
C LYS A 523 -9.63 9.75 22.16
N ILE A 524 -8.92 9.89 23.28
CA ILE A 524 -8.93 11.13 24.09
C ILE A 524 -8.40 12.31 23.27
N HIS A 525 -7.31 12.10 22.52
CA HIS A 525 -6.71 13.14 21.70
C HIS A 525 -7.38 13.33 20.34
N ILE A 526 -8.03 12.29 19.81
CA ILE A 526 -8.73 12.26 18.52
C ILE A 526 -10.12 11.64 18.72
N PRO A 527 -11.13 12.44 19.08
CA PRO A 527 -12.48 11.92 19.29
C PRO A 527 -13.13 11.30 18.04
N SER A 528 -12.69 11.72 16.84
CA SER A 528 -13.18 11.22 15.55
C SER A 528 -12.63 9.84 15.14
N LEU A 529 -11.69 9.27 15.90
CA LEU A 529 -11.02 8.03 15.53
C LEU A 529 -12.03 6.87 15.42
N ARG A 530 -12.10 6.23 14.25
CA ARG A 530 -12.99 5.09 13.94
C ARG A 530 -12.24 3.77 13.82
N SER A 531 -10.97 3.80 13.39
CA SER A 531 -10.17 2.59 13.23
C SER A 531 -8.69 2.85 13.45
N ILE A 532 -8.02 1.84 14.00
CA ILE A 532 -6.57 1.86 14.19
C ILE A 532 -5.99 0.49 13.88
N ASN A 533 -4.85 0.45 13.20
CA ASN A 533 -4.11 -0.76 12.95
C ASN A 533 -2.69 -0.62 13.48
N LEU A 534 -2.36 -1.45 14.47
CA LEU A 534 -1.05 -1.50 15.12
C LEU A 534 -0.36 -2.80 14.76
N GLY A 535 0.53 -2.76 13.77
CA GLY A 535 1.38 -3.90 13.40
C GLY A 535 0.62 -5.14 12.94
N GLY A 536 -0.58 -4.98 12.38
CA GLY A 536 -1.43 -6.06 11.88
C GLY A 536 -2.62 -6.36 12.80
N ILE A 537 -2.75 -5.62 13.90
CA ILE A 537 -3.87 -5.69 14.83
C ILE A 537 -4.82 -4.56 14.51
N GLN A 538 -5.85 -4.87 13.71
CA GLN A 538 -6.91 -3.93 13.38
C GLN A 538 -7.96 -3.91 14.49
N TYR A 539 -8.30 -2.70 14.96
CA TYR A 539 -9.35 -2.47 15.93
C TYR A 539 -10.31 -1.39 15.42
N LEU A 540 -11.61 -1.72 15.39
CA LEU A 540 -12.68 -0.76 15.11
C LEU A 540 -13.06 -0.08 16.43
N VAL A 541 -12.88 1.23 16.49
CA VAL A 541 -13.14 2.03 17.68
C VAL A 541 -14.64 2.29 17.77
N PRO A 542 -15.33 1.81 18.82
CA PRO A 542 -16.75 2.09 19.00
C PRO A 542 -16.98 3.60 19.11
N ASN A 543 -18.12 4.08 18.62
CA ASN A 543 -18.50 5.49 18.68
C ASN A 543 -18.52 6.01 20.12
#